data_AF-A0A3C0ZAZ7-F1
#
_entry.id   AF-A0A3C0ZAZ7-F1
#
_cell.length_a   1.000
_cell.length_b   1.000
_cell.length_c   1.000
_cell.angle_alpha   90.00
_cell.angle_beta   90.00
_cell.angle_gamma   90.00
#
_symmetry.space_group_name_H-M   'P 1'
#
loop_
_entity.id
_entity.type
_entity.pdbx_description
1 polymer ?
#
loop_
_entity_poly.entity_id
_entity_poly.type
_entity_poly.pdbx_seq_one_letter_code
_entity_poly.pdbx_strand_id
1 'polypeptide(L)'
;PLLISSAMASVVSRLLYSEPLFTNFNSYWQVSALFFYLLMAVLIGLYTVYFARVSVVVNQWFRKIKNPYNKVWVSGVALGLMILVFPALYGEGYLTIQQILNGQFNAIVKNSLFSEYHNMGFVVFGYTLLTLFGKSFAALFTLNGGGNGGVFGPSLVMGGLMGFAFSYGINLTGFAELNVPNFVVAGMAGALSGIMNAPLTGMFLIAEVTGGYTLMVPLMLVCSISYLINRTVLKHSIYTKVLAESGDLISYEDKDRSVLSMMRIKYVLETNFVILRPDETPKSRQHDIIHSKRNIFPIVSHDGKFIGLVNSEYLFSILLGELEGLESTFEKLAQKPNDIVLINENMESVMNKMNKEDTWILPVLGLENKYMGFVSKSSVFNKYRALLIRQGHYLE
;
A
#
# COMPACT_ATOMS: atom_id res chain seq x y z
N PRO A 1 13.42 -23.37 -2.03
CA PRO A 1 13.41 -23.06 -0.58
C PRO A 1 12.01 -22.97 0.04
N LEU A 2 11.13 -22.08 -0.47
CA LEU A 2 9.78 -21.86 0.08
C LEU A 2 8.90 -23.12 0.05
N LEU A 3 8.89 -23.84 -1.07
CA LEU A 3 8.09 -25.06 -1.22
C LEU A 3 8.51 -26.14 -0.22
N ILE A 4 9.81 -26.35 -0.05
CA ILE A 4 10.36 -27.31 0.93
C ILE A 4 9.97 -26.92 2.36
N SER A 5 10.07 -25.62 2.68
CA SER A 5 9.68 -25.11 3.99
C SER A 5 8.17 -25.29 4.25
N SER A 6 7.32 -24.98 3.27
CA SER A 6 5.87 -25.19 3.37
C SER A 6 5.50 -26.66 3.51
N ALA A 7 6.15 -27.56 2.75
CA ALA A 7 5.92 -28.98 2.84
C ALA A 7 6.33 -29.54 4.20
N MET A 8 7.51 -29.16 4.70
CA MET A 8 7.99 -29.58 6.03
C MET A 8 7.07 -29.05 7.14
N ALA A 9 6.66 -27.78 7.06
CA ALA A 9 5.72 -27.19 8.02
C ALA A 9 4.37 -27.92 8.01
N SER A 10 3.87 -28.34 6.84
CA SER A 10 2.63 -29.13 6.73
C SER A 10 2.77 -30.51 7.40
N VAL A 11 3.91 -31.19 7.23
CA VAL A 11 4.18 -32.46 7.91
C VAL A 11 4.20 -32.27 9.43
N VAL A 12 4.94 -31.28 9.92
CA VAL A 12 5.00 -30.97 11.37
C VAL A 12 3.63 -30.59 11.91
N SER A 13 2.87 -29.76 11.18
CA SER A 13 1.51 -29.38 11.57
C SER A 13 0.61 -30.61 11.72
N ARG A 14 0.63 -31.54 10.76
CA ARG A 14 -0.19 -32.77 10.83
C ARG A 14 0.18 -33.69 12.00
N LEU A 15 1.43 -33.69 12.43
CA LEU A 15 1.88 -34.44 13.61
C LEU A 15 1.35 -33.83 14.92
N LEU A 16 1.17 -32.51 14.98
CA LEU A 16 0.71 -31.79 16.18
C LEU A 16 -0.81 -31.59 16.21
N TYR A 17 -1.43 -31.32 15.06
CA TYR A 17 -2.84 -31.00 14.92
C TYR A 17 -3.37 -31.55 13.59
N SER A 18 -4.38 -32.43 13.67
CA SER A 18 -4.85 -33.21 12.53
C SER A 18 -6.09 -32.63 11.84
N GLU A 19 -6.73 -31.61 12.43
CA GLU A 19 -8.01 -31.12 11.91
C GLU A 19 -7.80 -30.07 10.81
N PRO A 20 -8.49 -30.20 9.67
CA PRO A 20 -8.50 -29.16 8.64
C PRO A 20 -9.27 -27.93 9.12
N LEU A 21 -8.98 -26.76 8.53
CA LEU A 21 -9.65 -25.51 8.90
C LEU A 21 -11.17 -25.56 8.61
N PHE A 22 -11.54 -26.16 7.47
CA PHE A 22 -12.92 -26.49 7.15
C PHE A 22 -13.06 -27.98 6.88
N THR A 23 -14.24 -28.54 7.17
CA THR A 23 -14.53 -29.93 6.78
C THR A 23 -14.57 -30.07 5.27
N ASN A 24 -14.05 -31.18 4.75
CA ASN A 24 -14.00 -31.43 3.32
C ASN A 24 -15.38 -31.34 2.67
N PHE A 25 -15.44 -30.47 1.66
CA PHE A 25 -16.63 -30.13 0.93
C PHE A 25 -16.70 -30.95 -0.37
N ASN A 26 -17.53 -32.00 -0.40
CA ASN A 26 -17.75 -32.82 -1.58
C ASN A 26 -19.13 -32.55 -2.19
N SER A 27 -19.30 -31.39 -2.84
CA SER A 27 -20.48 -31.11 -3.64
C SER A 27 -20.09 -30.69 -5.05
N TYR A 28 -20.93 -31.07 -6.02
CA TYR A 28 -20.77 -30.66 -7.40
C TYR A 28 -21.57 -29.37 -7.65
N TRP A 29 -21.07 -28.52 -8.54
CA TRP A 29 -21.84 -27.38 -9.02
C TRP A 29 -22.73 -27.81 -10.19
N GLN A 30 -23.86 -27.13 -10.33
CA GLN A 30 -24.77 -27.32 -11.45
C GLN A 30 -24.60 -26.17 -12.45
N VAL A 31 -24.64 -26.49 -13.75
CA VAL A 31 -24.51 -25.49 -14.82
C VAL A 31 -25.67 -24.49 -14.81
N SER A 32 -26.87 -24.92 -14.37
CA SER A 32 -28.03 -24.04 -14.16
C SER A 32 -27.75 -22.89 -13.18
N ALA A 33 -26.87 -23.11 -12.21
CA ALA A 33 -26.49 -22.11 -11.21
C ALA A 33 -25.44 -21.10 -11.73
N LEU A 34 -24.89 -21.29 -12.93
CA LEU A 34 -23.82 -20.46 -13.49
C LEU A 34 -24.17 -18.97 -13.52
N PHE A 35 -25.39 -18.64 -13.95
CA PHE A 35 -25.89 -17.26 -13.99
C PHE A 35 -25.84 -16.60 -12.61
N PHE A 36 -26.22 -17.34 -11.57
CA PHE A 36 -26.21 -16.87 -10.19
C PHE A 36 -24.79 -16.67 -9.65
N TYR A 37 -23.82 -17.51 -10.04
CA TYR A 37 -22.41 -17.27 -9.70
C TYR A 37 -21.89 -15.97 -10.32
N LEU A 38 -22.23 -15.69 -11.58
CA LEU A 38 -21.83 -14.44 -12.24
C LEU A 38 -22.44 -13.23 -11.56
N LEU A 39 -23.73 -13.28 -11.22
CA LEU A 39 -24.40 -12.20 -10.49
C LEU A 39 -23.76 -11.97 -9.11
N MET A 40 -23.51 -13.05 -8.36
CA MET A 40 -22.83 -12.98 -7.08
C MET A 40 -21.40 -12.42 -7.21
N ALA A 41 -20.67 -12.80 -8.26
CA ALA A 41 -19.32 -12.31 -8.50
C ALA A 41 -19.28 -10.79 -8.68
N VAL A 42 -20.27 -10.22 -9.38
CA VAL A 42 -20.42 -8.77 -9.52
C VAL A 42 -20.67 -8.12 -8.16
N LEU A 43 -21.59 -8.67 -7.36
CA LEU A 43 -21.89 -8.16 -6.02
C LEU A 43 -20.66 -8.20 -5.10
N ILE A 44 -19.90 -9.30 -5.13
CA ILE A 44 -18.65 -9.45 -4.38
C ILE A 44 -17.62 -8.42 -4.85
N GLY A 45 -17.45 -8.26 -6.17
CA GLY A 45 -16.55 -7.25 -6.73
C GLY A 45 -16.89 -5.84 -6.24
N LEU A 46 -18.16 -5.46 -6.30
CA LEU A 46 -18.64 -4.17 -5.76
C LEU A 46 -18.40 -4.04 -4.25
N TYR A 47 -18.63 -5.12 -3.50
CA TYR A 47 -18.35 -5.15 -2.06
C TYR A 47 -16.85 -4.97 -1.76
N THR A 48 -15.95 -5.58 -2.54
CA THR A 48 -14.51 -5.39 -2.33
C THR A 48 -14.08 -3.94 -2.54
N VAL A 49 -14.71 -3.24 -3.50
CA VAL A 49 -14.53 -1.80 -3.72
C VAL A 49 -15.06 -1.00 -2.52
N TYR A 50 -16.27 -1.33 -2.04
CA TYR A 50 -16.83 -0.74 -0.83
C TYR A 50 -15.87 -0.90 0.36
N PHE A 51 -15.40 -2.12 0.64
CA PHE A 51 -14.51 -2.41 1.76
C PHE A 51 -13.21 -1.60 1.67
N ALA A 52 -12.60 -1.52 0.49
CA ALA A 52 -11.39 -0.73 0.28
C ALA A 52 -11.63 0.77 0.50
N ARG A 53 -12.75 1.33 0.04
CA ARG A 53 -13.09 2.74 0.28
C ARG A 53 -13.34 3.03 1.76
N VAL A 54 -14.10 2.18 2.44
CA VAL A 54 -14.35 2.32 3.88
C VAL A 54 -13.06 2.18 4.67
N SER A 55 -12.17 1.27 4.30
CA SER A 55 -10.84 1.11 4.92
C SER A 55 -10.06 2.43 4.92
N VAL A 56 -10.07 3.15 3.81
CA VAL A 56 -9.38 4.44 3.67
C VAL A 56 -10.02 5.50 4.58
N VAL A 57 -11.36 5.58 4.59
CA VAL A 57 -12.09 6.54 5.43
C VAL A 57 -11.85 6.27 6.91
N VAL A 58 -11.92 5.01 7.33
CA VAL A 58 -11.68 4.62 8.72
C VAL A 58 -10.23 4.90 9.12
N ASN A 59 -9.26 4.57 8.26
CA ASN A 59 -7.85 4.90 8.51
C ASN A 59 -7.65 6.41 8.69
N GLN A 60 -8.21 7.25 7.82
CA GLN A 60 -8.15 8.70 7.95
C GLN A 60 -8.78 9.20 9.26
N TRP A 61 -9.89 8.59 9.71
CA TRP A 61 -10.52 8.92 10.99
C TRP A 61 -9.61 8.57 12.17
N PHE A 62 -9.02 7.37 12.18
CA PHE A 62 -8.08 6.94 13.23
C PHE A 62 -6.77 7.74 13.21
N ARG A 63 -6.31 8.22 12.05
CA ARG A 63 -5.14 9.11 11.95
C ARG A 63 -5.32 10.44 12.67
N LYS A 64 -6.56 10.92 12.86
CA LYS A 64 -6.84 12.14 13.64
C LYS A 64 -6.59 11.95 15.14
N ILE A 65 -6.64 10.72 15.63
CA ILE A 65 -6.39 10.38 17.04
C ILE A 65 -4.87 10.26 17.24
N LYS A 66 -4.24 11.27 17.85
CA LYS A 66 -2.77 11.28 18.03
C LYS A 66 -2.28 10.33 19.13
N ASN A 67 -3.04 10.18 20.22
CA ASN A 67 -2.65 9.33 21.35
C ASN A 67 -2.94 7.84 21.05
N PRO A 68 -1.91 6.96 21.05
CA PRO A 68 -2.08 5.52 20.80
C PRO A 68 -3.07 4.84 21.75
N TYR A 69 -3.08 5.20 23.04
CA TYR A 69 -3.99 4.59 24.02
C TYR A 69 -5.46 4.94 23.73
N ASN A 70 -5.73 6.14 23.23
CA ASN A 70 -7.09 6.54 22.86
C ASN A 70 -7.58 5.74 21.65
N LYS A 71 -6.70 5.33 20.73
CA LYS A 71 -7.07 4.45 19.62
C LYS A 71 -7.54 3.09 20.13
N VAL A 72 -6.83 2.54 21.11
CA VAL A 72 -7.17 1.26 21.76
C VAL A 72 -8.51 1.36 22.49
N TRP A 73 -8.77 2.45 23.21
CA TRP A 73 -10.06 2.65 23.88
C TRP A 73 -11.21 2.76 22.89
N VAL A 74 -11.06 3.57 21.84
CA VAL A 74 -12.10 3.74 20.81
C VAL A 74 -12.38 2.42 20.09
N SER A 75 -11.33 1.69 19.68
CA SER A 75 -11.51 0.39 19.03
C SER A 75 -12.10 -0.64 19.98
N GLY A 76 -11.62 -0.74 21.22
CA GLY A 76 -12.09 -1.69 22.22
C GLY A 76 -13.56 -1.49 22.59
N VAL A 77 -13.99 -0.25 22.84
CA VAL A 77 -15.39 0.07 23.15
C VAL A 77 -16.28 -0.19 21.93
N ALA A 78 -15.86 0.25 20.74
CA ALA A 78 -16.63 0.02 19.52
C ALA A 78 -16.78 -1.49 19.22
N LEU A 79 -15.69 -2.25 19.30
CA LEU A 79 -15.70 -3.71 19.11
C LEU A 79 -16.55 -4.42 20.17
N GLY A 80 -16.43 -4.02 21.44
CA GLY A 80 -17.24 -4.58 22.53
C GLY A 80 -18.74 -4.38 22.29
N LEU A 81 -19.15 -3.18 21.91
CA LEU A 81 -20.54 -2.89 21.55
C LEU A 81 -20.99 -3.68 20.32
N MET A 82 -20.14 -3.79 19.30
CA MET A 82 -20.44 -4.56 18.09
C MET A 82 -20.58 -6.05 18.36
N ILE A 83 -19.71 -6.63 19.19
CA ILE A 83 -19.78 -8.06 19.57
C ILE A 83 -21.00 -8.33 20.44
N LEU A 84 -21.39 -7.40 21.31
CA LEU A 84 -22.61 -7.52 22.12
C LEU A 84 -23.85 -7.62 21.22
N VAL A 85 -23.94 -6.80 20.17
CA VAL A 85 -25.06 -6.83 19.22
C VAL A 85 -24.95 -8.00 18.24
N PHE A 86 -23.72 -8.28 17.77
CA PHE A 86 -23.41 -9.30 16.77
C PHE A 86 -22.34 -10.26 17.30
N PRO A 87 -22.71 -11.28 18.10
CA PRO A 87 -21.75 -12.25 18.65
C PRO A 87 -20.96 -13.01 17.59
N ALA A 88 -21.51 -13.16 16.37
CA ALA A 88 -20.84 -13.74 15.21
C ALA A 88 -19.58 -12.96 14.76
N LEU A 89 -19.40 -11.72 15.23
CA LEU A 89 -18.18 -10.95 15.00
C LEU A 89 -16.99 -11.41 15.85
N TYR A 90 -17.24 -12.17 16.92
CA TYR A 90 -16.22 -12.66 17.83
C TYR A 90 -15.24 -13.62 17.15
N GLY A 91 -13.94 -13.41 17.36
CA GLY A 91 -12.86 -14.16 16.73
C GLY A 91 -12.77 -13.95 15.22
N GLU A 92 -12.15 -14.89 14.51
CA GLU A 92 -11.96 -14.79 13.06
C GLU A 92 -13.29 -14.95 12.29
N GLY A 93 -14.22 -15.76 12.81
CA GLY A 93 -15.52 -16.07 12.18
C GLY A 93 -15.55 -17.39 11.39
N TYR A 94 -14.47 -18.17 11.40
CA TYR A 94 -14.40 -19.47 10.72
C TYR A 94 -15.42 -20.48 11.26
N LEU A 95 -15.70 -20.47 12.57
CA LEU A 95 -16.72 -21.35 13.16
C LEU A 95 -18.11 -21.10 12.58
N THR A 96 -18.48 -19.84 12.36
CA THR A 96 -19.76 -19.48 11.74
C THR A 96 -19.81 -19.93 10.29
N ILE A 97 -18.75 -19.73 9.51
CA ILE A 97 -18.66 -20.22 8.13
C ILE A 97 -18.75 -21.75 8.10
N GLN A 98 -18.04 -22.44 8.97
CA GLN A 98 -18.06 -23.90 9.08
C GLN A 98 -19.48 -24.42 9.41
N GLN A 99 -20.21 -23.76 10.30
CA GLN A 99 -21.61 -24.11 10.60
C GLN A 99 -22.52 -23.91 9.40
N ILE A 100 -22.35 -22.82 8.65
CA ILE A 100 -23.11 -22.56 7.42
C ILE A 100 -22.79 -23.61 6.35
N LEU A 101 -21.51 -23.97 6.18
CA LEU A 101 -21.09 -25.03 5.25
C LEU A 101 -21.69 -26.39 5.63
N ASN A 102 -21.86 -26.66 6.93
CA ASN A 102 -22.53 -27.86 7.46
C ASN A 102 -24.07 -27.80 7.37
N GLY A 103 -24.65 -26.78 6.72
CA GLY A 103 -26.11 -26.61 6.58
C GLY A 103 -26.80 -26.02 7.81
N GLN A 104 -26.06 -25.62 8.85
CA GLN A 104 -26.61 -25.02 10.07
C GLN A 104 -26.77 -23.51 9.89
N PHE A 105 -27.67 -23.10 8.99
CA PHE A 105 -27.87 -21.70 8.60
C PHE A 105 -28.29 -20.78 9.76
N ASN A 106 -29.04 -21.33 10.72
CA ASN A 106 -29.53 -20.59 11.90
C ASN A 106 -28.40 -20.26 12.91
N ALA A 107 -27.22 -20.87 12.76
CA ALA A 107 -26.13 -20.71 13.70
C ALA A 107 -25.56 -19.28 13.73
N ILE A 108 -25.73 -18.49 12.67
CA ILE A 108 -25.29 -17.09 12.65
C ILE A 108 -26.03 -16.22 13.67
N VAL A 109 -27.30 -16.53 13.94
CA VAL A 109 -28.17 -15.80 14.88
C VAL A 109 -28.04 -16.37 16.30
N LYS A 110 -27.35 -17.50 16.47
CA LYS A 110 -27.17 -18.18 17.76
C LYS A 110 -26.46 -17.26 18.75
N ASN A 111 -27.00 -17.18 19.97
CA ASN A 111 -26.54 -16.30 21.05
C ASN A 111 -26.70 -14.79 20.80
N SER A 112 -27.34 -14.36 19.71
CA SER A 112 -27.68 -12.95 19.49
C SER A 112 -29.00 -12.57 20.16
N LEU A 113 -29.28 -11.26 20.25
CA LEU A 113 -30.57 -10.73 20.72
C LEU A 113 -31.76 -11.22 19.88
N PHE A 114 -31.51 -11.69 18.66
CA PHE A 114 -32.53 -12.21 17.74
C PHE A 114 -32.63 -13.74 17.76
N SER A 115 -32.02 -14.40 18.75
CA SER A 115 -32.00 -15.87 18.88
C SER A 115 -33.41 -16.48 18.88
N GLU A 116 -34.42 -15.79 19.41
CA GLU A 116 -35.81 -16.28 19.41
C GLU A 116 -36.41 -16.38 18.00
N TYR A 117 -35.91 -15.58 17.05
CA TYR A 117 -36.40 -15.49 15.67
C TYR A 117 -35.56 -16.31 14.68
N HIS A 118 -34.72 -17.24 15.16
CA HIS A 118 -33.84 -18.05 14.34
C HIS A 118 -34.55 -18.89 13.26
N ASN A 119 -35.85 -19.18 13.44
CA ASN A 119 -36.66 -19.94 12.48
C ASN A 119 -37.21 -19.07 11.33
N MET A 120 -37.14 -17.74 11.45
CA MET A 120 -37.61 -16.83 10.41
C MET A 120 -36.49 -16.55 9.41
N GLY A 121 -36.60 -17.10 8.21
CA GLY A 121 -35.55 -16.97 7.19
C GLY A 121 -35.17 -15.52 6.85
N PHE A 122 -36.15 -14.61 6.81
CA PHE A 122 -35.87 -13.18 6.59
C PHE A 122 -35.02 -12.55 7.69
N VAL A 123 -35.14 -13.01 8.95
CA VAL A 123 -34.30 -12.54 10.06
C VAL A 123 -32.88 -13.07 9.90
N VAL A 124 -32.71 -14.35 9.55
CA VAL A 124 -31.39 -14.92 9.29
C VAL A 124 -30.68 -14.19 8.14
N PHE A 125 -31.39 -13.91 7.05
CA PHE A 125 -30.88 -13.13 5.92
C PHE A 125 -30.50 -11.70 6.33
N GLY A 126 -31.41 -10.96 6.98
CA GLY A 126 -31.15 -9.59 7.41
C GLY A 126 -30.00 -9.49 8.42
N TYR A 127 -29.96 -10.40 9.39
CA TYR A 127 -28.89 -10.47 10.39
C TYR A 127 -27.54 -10.80 9.75
N THR A 128 -27.52 -11.67 8.73
CA THR A 128 -26.30 -11.97 7.95
C THR A 128 -25.77 -10.72 7.27
N LEU A 129 -26.65 -9.94 6.62
CA LEU A 129 -26.25 -8.73 5.92
C LEU A 129 -25.69 -7.68 6.89
N LEU A 130 -26.33 -7.51 8.06
CA LEU A 130 -25.82 -6.64 9.11
C LEU A 130 -24.47 -7.13 9.66
N THR A 131 -24.33 -8.43 9.87
CA THR A 131 -23.07 -9.05 10.35
C THR A 131 -21.94 -8.88 9.32
N LEU A 132 -22.23 -9.00 8.02
CA LEU A 132 -21.28 -8.78 6.93
C LEU A 132 -20.67 -7.37 7.00
N PHE A 133 -21.53 -6.34 7.02
CA PHE A 133 -21.07 -4.95 7.11
C PHE A 133 -20.44 -4.65 8.47
N GLY A 134 -20.99 -5.22 9.56
CA GLY A 134 -20.39 -5.17 10.89
C GLY A 134 -18.98 -5.73 10.91
N LYS A 135 -18.72 -6.87 10.25
CA LYS A 135 -17.39 -7.48 10.17
C LYS A 135 -16.39 -6.58 9.44
N SER A 136 -16.84 -5.84 8.42
CA SER A 136 -15.99 -4.82 7.77
C SER A 136 -15.49 -3.79 8.78
N PHE A 137 -16.41 -3.18 9.54
CA PHE A 137 -16.04 -2.15 10.52
C PHE A 137 -15.23 -2.74 11.68
N ALA A 138 -15.59 -3.92 12.17
CA ALA A 138 -14.86 -4.60 13.23
C ALA A 138 -13.40 -4.86 12.82
N ALA A 139 -13.17 -5.44 11.62
CA ALA A 139 -11.83 -5.67 11.12
C ALA A 139 -11.01 -4.37 11.01
N LEU A 140 -11.63 -3.31 10.48
CA LEU A 140 -10.96 -2.01 10.32
C LEU A 140 -10.67 -1.33 11.66
N PHE A 141 -11.55 -1.44 12.65
CA PHE A 141 -11.32 -0.88 13.99
C PHE A 141 -10.24 -1.65 14.75
N THR A 142 -10.18 -2.98 14.59
CA THR A 142 -9.08 -3.78 15.13
C THR A 142 -7.74 -3.36 14.55
N LEU A 143 -7.63 -3.27 13.22
CA LEU A 143 -6.38 -2.92 12.53
C LEU A 143 -5.94 -1.48 12.84
N ASN A 144 -6.84 -0.51 12.73
CA ASN A 144 -6.49 0.90 12.94
C ASN A 144 -6.37 1.28 14.44
N GLY A 145 -6.94 0.46 15.32
CA GLY A 145 -6.83 0.57 16.78
C GLY A 145 -5.48 0.12 17.34
N GLY A 146 -4.61 -0.48 16.52
CA GLY A 146 -3.31 -1.02 16.93
C GLY A 146 -3.30 -2.52 17.21
N GLY A 147 -4.36 -3.25 16.86
CA GLY A 147 -4.38 -4.71 16.92
C GLY A 147 -3.46 -5.33 15.87
N ASN A 148 -2.79 -6.42 16.23
CA ASN A 148 -2.03 -7.21 15.29
C ASN A 148 -2.98 -8.14 14.53
N GLY A 149 -3.06 -7.98 13.21
CA GLY A 149 -3.90 -8.78 12.35
C GLY A 149 -3.74 -8.43 10.87
N GLY A 150 -4.44 -9.17 10.02
CA GLY A 150 -4.50 -8.91 8.58
C GLY A 150 -5.95 -8.84 8.10
N VAL A 151 -6.15 -8.34 6.87
CA VAL A 151 -7.47 -8.36 6.23
C VAL A 151 -7.83 -9.75 5.66
N PHE A 152 -6.91 -10.71 5.69
CA PHE A 152 -7.07 -12.04 5.10
C PHE A 152 -8.28 -12.82 5.66
N GLY A 153 -8.26 -13.12 6.96
CA GLY A 153 -9.32 -13.88 7.63
C GLY A 153 -10.69 -13.20 7.54
N PRO A 154 -10.80 -11.89 7.86
CA PRO A 154 -12.03 -11.15 7.67
C PRO A 154 -12.55 -11.16 6.23
N SER A 155 -11.67 -11.06 5.22
CA SER A 155 -12.07 -11.08 3.81
C SER A 155 -12.72 -12.40 3.42
N LEU A 156 -12.15 -13.52 3.88
CA LEU A 156 -12.69 -14.84 3.68
C LEU A 156 -14.09 -14.97 4.31
N VAL A 157 -14.23 -14.56 5.57
CA VAL A 157 -15.53 -14.65 6.28
C VAL A 157 -16.57 -13.72 5.65
N MET A 158 -16.21 -12.48 5.32
CA MET A 158 -17.12 -11.57 4.62
C MET A 158 -17.55 -12.13 3.26
N GLY A 159 -16.64 -12.75 2.52
CA GLY A 159 -16.96 -13.46 1.28
C GLY A 159 -17.95 -14.60 1.49
N GLY A 160 -17.71 -15.43 2.50
CA GLY A 160 -18.60 -16.53 2.86
C GLY A 160 -19.99 -16.05 3.28
N LEU A 161 -20.06 -14.97 4.07
CA LEU A 161 -21.33 -14.35 4.46
C LEU A 161 -22.08 -13.73 3.27
N MET A 162 -21.37 -13.14 2.29
CA MET A 162 -22.00 -12.70 1.04
C MET A 162 -22.55 -13.88 0.23
N GLY A 163 -21.78 -14.96 0.10
CA GLY A 163 -22.23 -16.17 -0.58
C GLY A 163 -23.44 -16.80 0.09
N PHE A 164 -23.45 -16.82 1.43
CA PHE A 164 -24.57 -17.25 2.24
C PHE A 164 -25.79 -16.36 2.02
N ALA A 165 -25.67 -15.04 2.23
CA ALA A 165 -26.76 -14.10 2.07
C ALA A 165 -27.37 -14.17 0.66
N PHE A 166 -26.54 -14.22 -0.38
CA PHE A 166 -27.00 -14.29 -1.76
C PHE A 166 -27.79 -15.57 -2.04
N SER A 167 -27.18 -16.74 -1.77
CA SER A 167 -27.81 -18.03 -2.09
C SER A 167 -29.03 -18.32 -1.20
N TYR A 168 -28.93 -18.06 0.10
CA TYR A 168 -30.03 -18.22 1.03
C TYR A 168 -31.17 -17.26 0.70
N GLY A 169 -30.86 -16.01 0.35
CA GLY A 169 -31.86 -15.02 -0.08
C GLY A 169 -32.65 -15.46 -1.31
N ILE A 170 -31.97 -15.97 -2.35
CA ILE A 170 -32.64 -16.50 -3.56
C ILE A 170 -33.50 -17.73 -3.23
N ASN A 171 -33.03 -18.60 -2.33
CA ASN A 171 -33.82 -19.75 -1.90
C ASN A 171 -35.09 -19.34 -1.15
N LEU A 172 -35.03 -18.28 -0.33
CA LEU A 172 -36.21 -17.74 0.37
C LEU A 172 -37.27 -17.19 -0.58
N THR A 173 -36.90 -16.67 -1.75
CA THR A 173 -37.88 -16.18 -2.72
C THR A 173 -38.55 -17.31 -3.50
N GLY A 174 -38.06 -18.55 -3.40
CA GLY A 174 -38.53 -19.69 -4.18
C GLY A 174 -38.23 -19.57 -5.68
N PHE A 175 -37.36 -18.63 -6.08
CA PHE A 175 -37.05 -18.38 -7.50
C PHE A 175 -36.14 -19.46 -8.09
N ALA A 176 -35.19 -19.95 -7.28
CA ALA A 176 -34.30 -21.04 -7.63
C ALA A 176 -33.86 -21.79 -6.36
N GLU A 177 -33.44 -23.04 -6.53
CA GLU A 177 -32.84 -23.84 -5.46
C GLU A 177 -31.32 -23.87 -5.62
N LEU A 178 -30.64 -22.98 -4.91
CA LEU A 178 -29.20 -22.87 -4.90
C LEU A 178 -28.60 -23.68 -3.75
N ASN A 179 -27.52 -24.41 -4.05
CA ASN A 179 -26.72 -25.09 -3.04
C ASN A 179 -25.91 -24.04 -2.26
N VAL A 180 -26.44 -23.64 -1.09
CA VAL A 180 -25.88 -22.57 -0.26
C VAL A 180 -24.39 -22.76 0.04
N PRO A 181 -23.92 -23.93 0.52
CA PRO A 181 -22.48 -24.17 0.70
C PRO A 181 -21.61 -23.89 -0.53
N ASN A 182 -22.03 -24.26 -1.74
CA ASN A 182 -21.26 -23.97 -2.95
C ASN A 182 -21.03 -22.46 -3.14
N PHE A 183 -22.07 -21.65 -2.92
CA PHE A 183 -22.01 -20.20 -3.05
C PHE A 183 -21.20 -19.56 -1.93
N VAL A 184 -21.20 -20.12 -0.72
CA VAL A 184 -20.34 -19.69 0.39
C VAL A 184 -18.86 -19.87 0.02
N VAL A 185 -18.47 -21.06 -0.46
CA VAL A 185 -17.08 -21.33 -0.89
C VAL A 185 -16.68 -20.39 -2.04
N ALA A 186 -17.55 -20.20 -3.03
CA ALA A 186 -17.29 -19.26 -4.11
C ALA A 186 -17.20 -17.80 -3.63
N GLY A 187 -18.03 -17.41 -2.67
CA GLY A 187 -18.00 -16.10 -2.04
C GLY A 187 -16.69 -15.83 -1.29
N MET A 188 -16.22 -16.79 -0.51
CA MET A 188 -14.93 -16.74 0.20
C MET A 188 -13.78 -16.46 -0.78
N ALA A 189 -13.72 -17.23 -1.87
CA ALA A 189 -12.67 -17.09 -2.88
C ALA A 189 -12.76 -15.73 -3.59
N GLY A 190 -13.96 -15.34 -4.02
CA GLY A 190 -14.19 -14.07 -4.71
C GLY A 190 -13.78 -12.85 -3.90
N ALA A 191 -14.17 -12.79 -2.62
CA ALA A 191 -13.87 -11.64 -1.77
C ALA A 191 -12.37 -11.56 -1.48
N LEU A 192 -11.73 -12.70 -1.20
CA LEU A 192 -10.30 -12.77 -0.96
C LEU A 192 -9.49 -12.36 -2.20
N SER A 193 -9.86 -12.87 -3.37
CA SER A 193 -9.24 -12.50 -4.64
C SER A 193 -9.38 -11.02 -4.97
N GLY A 194 -10.56 -10.43 -4.74
CA GLY A 194 -10.82 -9.01 -5.00
C GLY A 194 -10.14 -8.07 -4.01
N ILE A 195 -10.14 -8.40 -2.71
CA ILE A 195 -9.53 -7.55 -1.67
C ILE A 195 -7.99 -7.60 -1.74
N MET A 196 -7.42 -8.79 -2.00
CA MET A 196 -5.98 -8.97 -2.03
C MET A 196 -5.34 -8.69 -3.39
N ASN A 197 -6.15 -8.51 -4.45
CA ASN A 197 -5.66 -8.46 -5.84
C ASN A 197 -4.84 -9.70 -6.25
N ALA A 198 -5.21 -10.87 -5.74
CA ALA A 198 -4.52 -12.14 -5.95
C ALA A 198 -5.52 -13.26 -6.34
N PRO A 199 -5.99 -13.29 -7.62
CA PRO A 199 -7.05 -14.20 -8.05
C PRO A 199 -6.66 -15.68 -7.96
N LEU A 200 -5.47 -16.06 -8.43
CA LEU A 200 -4.99 -17.44 -8.37
C LEU A 200 -4.80 -17.90 -6.92
N THR A 201 -4.15 -17.07 -6.09
CA THR A 201 -3.92 -17.39 -4.68
C THR A 201 -5.23 -17.63 -3.95
N GLY A 202 -6.23 -16.77 -4.12
CA GLY A 202 -7.50 -16.94 -3.42
C GLY A 202 -8.30 -18.14 -3.88
N MET A 203 -8.30 -18.43 -5.18
CA MET A 203 -8.95 -19.61 -5.74
C MET A 203 -8.35 -20.91 -5.19
N PHE A 204 -7.03 -21.10 -5.34
CA PHE A 204 -6.36 -22.32 -4.90
C PHE A 204 -6.40 -22.49 -3.39
N LEU A 205 -6.24 -21.40 -2.63
CA LEU A 205 -6.28 -21.47 -1.18
C LEU A 205 -7.66 -21.91 -0.68
N ILE A 206 -8.74 -21.34 -1.22
CA ILE A 206 -10.08 -21.73 -0.79
C ILE A 206 -10.41 -23.16 -1.26
N ALA A 207 -10.03 -23.54 -2.48
CA ALA A 207 -10.20 -24.91 -2.96
C ALA A 207 -9.48 -25.93 -2.05
N GLU A 208 -8.24 -25.65 -1.66
CA GLU A 208 -7.44 -26.52 -0.78
C GLU A 208 -8.02 -26.60 0.63
N VAL A 209 -8.33 -25.45 1.24
CA VAL A 209 -8.73 -25.39 2.65
C VAL A 209 -10.16 -25.90 2.87
N THR A 210 -11.02 -25.87 1.83
CA THR A 210 -12.37 -26.44 1.88
C THR A 210 -12.47 -27.84 1.27
N GLY A 211 -11.45 -28.32 0.54
CA GLY A 211 -11.52 -29.53 -0.27
C GLY A 211 -12.42 -29.42 -1.52
N GLY A 212 -12.98 -28.24 -1.81
CA GLY A 212 -13.96 -27.98 -2.86
C GLY A 212 -13.40 -27.87 -4.28
N TYR A 213 -12.45 -28.73 -4.67
CA TYR A 213 -11.83 -28.74 -6.00
C TYR A 213 -12.83 -28.97 -7.14
N THR A 214 -13.97 -29.60 -6.85
CA THR A 214 -15.09 -29.75 -7.78
C THR A 214 -15.69 -28.41 -8.22
N LEU A 215 -15.52 -27.33 -7.45
CA LEU A 215 -16.03 -25.99 -7.73
C LEU A 215 -15.05 -25.11 -8.53
N MET A 216 -13.93 -25.66 -9.01
CA MET A 216 -12.84 -24.86 -9.59
C MET A 216 -13.30 -23.91 -10.70
N VAL A 217 -14.21 -24.36 -11.58
CA VAL A 217 -14.73 -23.54 -12.69
C VAL A 217 -15.55 -22.34 -12.17
N PRO A 218 -16.56 -22.50 -11.29
CA PRO A 218 -17.20 -21.38 -10.61
C PRO A 218 -16.22 -20.45 -9.87
N LEU A 219 -15.23 -21.02 -9.15
CA LEU A 219 -14.23 -20.21 -8.43
C LEU A 219 -13.41 -19.35 -9.40
N MET A 220 -12.98 -19.91 -10.53
CA MET A 220 -12.28 -19.18 -11.59
C MET A 220 -13.05 -17.94 -12.04
N LEU A 221 -14.34 -18.11 -12.33
CA LEU A 221 -15.19 -17.01 -12.79
C LEU A 221 -15.41 -15.96 -11.71
N VAL A 222 -15.78 -16.39 -10.50
CA VAL A 222 -16.09 -15.48 -9.39
C VAL A 222 -14.85 -14.68 -8.96
N CYS A 223 -13.70 -15.34 -8.81
CA CYS A 223 -12.44 -14.68 -8.50
C CYS A 223 -11.99 -13.70 -9.58
N SER A 224 -12.13 -14.08 -10.85
CA SER A 224 -11.70 -13.23 -11.98
C SER A 224 -12.55 -11.98 -12.09
N ILE A 225 -13.88 -12.10 -12.01
CA ILE A 225 -14.81 -10.97 -12.10
C ILE A 225 -14.63 -10.04 -10.90
N SER A 226 -14.57 -10.59 -9.68
CA SER A 226 -14.33 -9.81 -8.47
C SER A 226 -13.03 -9.01 -8.54
N TYR A 227 -11.94 -9.66 -8.98
CA TYR A 227 -10.65 -9.03 -9.20
C TYR A 227 -10.70 -7.93 -10.26
N LEU A 228 -11.33 -8.16 -11.41
CA LEU A 228 -11.44 -7.18 -12.49
C LEU A 228 -12.23 -5.95 -12.06
N ILE A 229 -13.35 -6.12 -11.36
CA ILE A 229 -14.15 -5.00 -10.83
C ILE A 229 -13.32 -4.19 -9.82
N ASN A 230 -12.60 -4.87 -8.91
CA ASN A 230 -11.76 -4.16 -7.95
C ASN A 230 -10.66 -3.36 -8.64
N ARG A 231 -9.89 -4.00 -9.54
CA ARG A 231 -8.75 -3.41 -10.23
C ARG A 231 -9.12 -2.27 -11.17
N THR A 232 -10.29 -2.33 -11.80
CA THR A 232 -10.77 -1.25 -12.68
C THR A 232 -11.16 0.00 -11.90
N VAL A 233 -11.68 -0.15 -10.68
CA VAL A 233 -12.09 0.98 -9.84
C VAL A 233 -10.95 1.49 -8.95
N LEU A 234 -10.04 0.61 -8.51
CA LEU A 234 -8.97 0.92 -7.58
C LEU A 234 -7.60 0.66 -8.22
N LYS A 235 -6.81 1.74 -8.39
CA LYS A 235 -5.45 1.67 -8.95
C LYS A 235 -4.48 0.86 -8.09
N HIS A 236 -4.69 0.85 -6.76
CA HIS A 236 -3.83 0.15 -5.79
C HIS A 236 -4.67 -0.73 -4.86
N SER A 237 -4.14 -1.90 -4.47
CA SER A 237 -4.75 -2.77 -3.46
C SER A 237 -4.65 -2.14 -2.07
N ILE A 238 -5.34 -2.71 -1.08
CA ILE A 238 -5.22 -2.24 0.31
C ILE A 238 -3.76 -2.27 0.78
N TYR A 239 -3.00 -3.29 0.38
CA TYR A 239 -1.59 -3.44 0.75
C TYR A 239 -0.67 -2.47 -0.01
N THR A 240 -0.87 -2.32 -1.32
CA THR A 240 0.00 -1.42 -2.11
C THR A 240 -0.33 0.05 -1.91
N LYS A 241 -1.56 0.39 -1.51
CA LYS A 241 -1.95 1.77 -1.24
C LYS A 241 -1.17 2.37 -0.07
N VAL A 242 -0.94 1.61 1.00
CA VAL A 242 -0.16 2.10 2.16
C VAL A 242 1.27 2.44 1.75
N LEU A 243 1.90 1.57 0.94
CA LEU A 243 3.23 1.81 0.37
C LEU A 243 3.22 3.00 -0.60
N ALA A 244 2.15 3.17 -1.37
CA ALA A 244 2.03 4.28 -2.31
C ALA A 244 1.91 5.62 -1.58
N GLU A 245 1.14 5.67 -0.49
CA GLU A 245 1.00 6.86 0.34
C GLU A 245 2.26 7.17 1.15
N SER A 246 3.09 6.17 1.51
CA SER A 246 4.39 6.41 2.17
C SER A 246 5.50 6.81 1.19
N GLY A 247 5.26 6.73 -0.12
CA GLY A 247 6.26 6.98 -1.16
C GLY A 247 7.23 5.81 -1.35
N ASP A 248 6.99 4.67 -0.71
CA ASP A 248 7.83 3.47 -0.77
C ASP A 248 7.35 2.46 -1.84
N LEU A 249 6.22 2.74 -2.52
CA LEU A 249 5.75 1.89 -3.60
C LEU A 249 6.66 2.05 -4.83
N ILE A 250 7.51 1.05 -5.00
CA ILE A 250 8.22 0.80 -6.25
C ILE A 250 7.19 0.23 -7.25
N SER A 251 6.55 1.09 -8.02
CA SER A 251 5.59 0.66 -9.05
C SER A 251 6.36 0.15 -10.28
N TYR A 252 6.17 -1.12 -10.62
CA TYR A 252 6.75 -1.72 -11.84
C TYR A 252 6.29 -1.02 -13.13
N GLU A 253 5.15 -0.32 -13.10
CA GLU A 253 4.60 0.44 -14.23
C GLU A 253 5.41 1.74 -14.52
N ASP A 254 6.04 2.34 -13.49
CA ASP A 254 6.88 3.54 -13.63
C ASP A 254 8.35 3.19 -13.34
N LYS A 255 9.01 2.57 -14.32
CA LYS A 255 10.45 2.21 -14.24
C LYS A 255 11.31 3.40 -13.80
N ASP A 256 10.94 4.60 -14.21
CA ASP A 256 11.71 5.82 -13.96
C ASP A 256 11.68 6.24 -12.49
N ARG A 257 10.48 6.26 -11.89
CA ARG A 257 10.33 6.57 -10.45
C ARG A 257 10.97 5.50 -9.59
N SER A 258 10.84 4.23 -10.00
CA SER A 258 11.48 3.11 -9.31
C SER A 258 13.00 3.28 -9.22
N VAL A 259 13.66 3.60 -10.34
CA VAL A 259 15.12 3.81 -10.36
C VAL A 259 15.53 5.05 -9.58
N LEU A 260 14.78 6.15 -9.67
CA LEU A 260 15.06 7.37 -8.91
C LEU A 260 14.91 7.15 -7.40
N SER A 261 13.86 6.45 -6.95
CA SER A 261 13.61 6.18 -5.53
C SER A 261 14.72 5.35 -4.86
N MET A 262 15.40 4.48 -5.62
CA MET A 262 16.51 3.68 -5.12
C MET A 262 17.85 4.44 -5.08
N MET A 263 17.95 5.58 -5.79
CA MET A 263 19.16 6.37 -5.86
C MET A 263 19.28 7.25 -4.61
N ARG A 264 20.42 7.16 -3.91
CA ARG A 264 20.72 8.05 -2.79
C ARG A 264 21.60 9.21 -3.25
N ILE A 265 21.30 10.42 -2.77
CA ILE A 265 22.04 11.65 -3.10
C ILE A 265 23.55 11.49 -2.89
N LYS A 266 23.98 10.78 -1.83
CA LYS A 266 25.40 10.52 -1.54
C LYS A 266 26.20 9.90 -2.70
N TYR A 267 25.54 9.20 -3.64
CA TYR A 267 26.20 8.57 -4.80
C TYR A 267 26.27 9.47 -6.03
N VAL A 268 25.60 10.61 -6.02
CA VAL A 268 25.60 11.63 -7.08
C VAL A 268 26.07 12.99 -6.58
N LEU A 269 26.52 13.05 -5.32
CA LEU A 269 27.05 14.25 -4.68
C LEU A 269 28.41 14.60 -5.29
N GLU A 270 28.51 15.82 -5.80
CA GLU A 270 29.74 16.39 -6.35
C GLU A 270 30.35 17.35 -5.32
N THR A 271 31.62 17.14 -4.97
CA THR A 271 32.34 17.92 -3.94
C THR A 271 33.53 18.70 -4.47
N ASN A 272 33.83 18.58 -5.77
CA ASN A 272 34.96 19.22 -6.44
C ASN A 272 34.67 20.68 -6.87
N PHE A 273 34.28 21.51 -5.90
CA PHE A 273 34.04 22.94 -6.09
C PHE A 273 35.03 23.78 -5.28
N VAL A 274 35.47 24.90 -5.84
CA VAL A 274 36.28 25.88 -5.10
C VAL A 274 35.36 26.61 -4.14
N ILE A 275 35.59 26.44 -2.84
CA ILE A 275 34.83 27.12 -1.78
C ILE A 275 35.42 28.50 -1.54
N LEU A 276 34.55 29.51 -1.56
CA LEU A 276 34.88 30.90 -1.25
C LEU A 276 34.39 31.24 0.15
N ARG A 277 35.18 31.99 0.92
CA ARG A 277 34.80 32.44 2.26
C ARG A 277 34.13 33.81 2.21
N PRO A 278 33.28 34.17 3.19
CA PRO A 278 32.47 35.37 3.11
C PRO A 278 33.30 36.66 3.18
N ASP A 279 34.43 36.62 3.88
CA ASP A 279 35.39 37.69 4.12
C ASP A 279 36.42 37.87 2.99
N GLU A 280 36.55 36.89 2.10
CA GLU A 280 37.45 36.94 0.95
C GLU A 280 36.90 37.81 -0.19
N THR A 281 37.78 38.23 -1.11
CA THR A 281 37.44 39.07 -2.26
C THR A 281 37.77 38.36 -3.59
N PRO A 282 37.12 38.77 -4.70
CA PRO A 282 37.47 38.29 -6.04
C PRO A 282 38.97 38.44 -6.34
N LYS A 283 39.58 39.56 -5.92
CA LYS A 283 41.01 39.82 -6.11
C LYS A 283 41.89 38.80 -5.36
N SER A 284 41.60 38.51 -4.09
CA SER A 284 42.43 37.60 -3.30
C SER A 284 42.35 36.15 -3.78
N ARG A 285 41.23 35.75 -4.39
CA ARG A 285 40.98 34.38 -4.89
C ARG A 285 41.11 34.25 -6.41
N GLN A 286 41.64 35.26 -7.11
CA GLN A 286 41.67 35.33 -8.57
C GLN A 286 42.26 34.07 -9.23
N HIS A 287 43.39 33.57 -8.71
CA HIS A 287 44.05 32.37 -9.24
C HIS A 287 43.13 31.13 -9.16
N ASP A 288 42.46 30.93 -8.02
CA ASP A 288 41.58 29.77 -7.81
C ASP A 288 40.33 29.83 -8.69
N ILE A 289 39.83 31.05 -8.93
CA ILE A 289 38.66 31.30 -9.77
C ILE A 289 39.00 30.98 -11.24
N ILE A 290 40.10 31.52 -11.75
CA ILE A 290 40.51 31.36 -13.17
C ILE A 290 40.82 29.89 -13.50
N HIS A 291 41.39 29.14 -12.55
CA HIS A 291 41.74 27.73 -12.75
C HIS A 291 40.63 26.75 -12.34
N SER A 292 39.46 27.24 -11.93
CA SER A 292 38.32 26.40 -11.59
C SER A 292 37.75 25.70 -12.83
N LYS A 293 37.42 24.41 -12.69
CA LYS A 293 36.74 23.62 -13.74
C LYS A 293 35.21 23.69 -13.64
N ARG A 294 34.68 24.38 -12.62
CA ARG A 294 33.24 24.49 -12.35
C ARG A 294 32.79 25.93 -12.60
N ASN A 295 31.57 26.08 -13.07
CA ASN A 295 30.94 27.37 -13.39
C ASN A 295 30.18 27.99 -12.19
N ILE A 296 30.27 27.39 -11.00
CA ILE A 296 29.62 27.83 -9.78
C ILE A 296 30.61 27.74 -8.62
N PHE A 297 30.54 28.74 -7.74
CA PHE A 297 31.34 28.85 -6.54
C PHE A 297 30.44 28.95 -5.30
N PRO A 298 30.44 27.96 -4.41
CA PRO A 298 29.73 28.04 -3.14
C PRO A 298 30.44 29.00 -2.18
N ILE A 299 29.66 29.84 -1.49
CA ILE A 299 30.13 30.68 -0.38
C ILE A 299 29.74 30.00 0.93
N VAL A 300 30.75 29.69 1.73
CA VAL A 300 30.59 28.89 2.95
C VAL A 300 31.30 29.58 4.11
N SER A 301 30.61 29.71 5.24
CA SER A 301 31.17 30.25 6.48
C SER A 301 32.30 29.38 7.03
N HIS A 302 33.13 29.92 7.92
CA HIS A 302 34.15 29.17 8.66
C HIS A 302 33.58 27.95 9.42
N ASP A 303 32.32 28.04 9.86
CA ASP A 303 31.62 26.94 10.55
C ASP A 303 31.05 25.87 9.58
N GLY A 304 31.29 26.01 8.27
CA GLY A 304 30.79 25.09 7.24
C GLY A 304 29.34 25.31 6.82
N LYS A 305 28.72 26.42 7.24
CA LYS A 305 27.34 26.79 6.86
C LYS A 305 27.30 27.40 5.45
N PHE A 306 26.35 26.94 4.64
CA PHE A 306 26.11 27.48 3.31
C PHE A 306 25.45 28.87 3.41
N ILE A 307 26.04 29.87 2.76
CA ILE A 307 25.54 31.25 2.74
C ILE A 307 24.89 31.55 1.38
N GLY A 308 25.53 31.14 0.29
CA GLY A 308 25.04 31.38 -1.06
C GLY A 308 25.99 30.81 -2.11
N LEU A 309 25.79 31.22 -3.35
CA LEU A 309 26.65 30.86 -4.47
C LEU A 309 26.89 32.04 -5.39
N VAL A 310 27.90 31.93 -6.24
CA VAL A 310 28.16 32.90 -7.31
C VAL A 310 28.51 32.14 -8.58
N ASN A 311 27.93 32.57 -9.70
CA ASN A 311 28.23 32.00 -11.02
C ASN A 311 29.56 32.56 -11.57
N SER A 312 30.29 31.74 -12.31
CA SER A 312 31.57 32.12 -12.91
C SER A 312 31.45 33.30 -13.86
N GLU A 313 30.34 33.41 -14.60
CA GLU A 313 30.07 34.53 -15.51
C GLU A 313 30.08 35.87 -14.78
N TYR A 314 29.33 35.97 -13.67
CA TYR A 314 29.30 37.17 -12.84
C TYR A 314 30.69 37.46 -12.25
N LEU A 315 31.38 36.43 -11.77
CA LEU A 315 32.69 36.59 -11.15
C LEU A 315 33.78 37.00 -12.16
N PHE A 316 33.71 36.49 -13.39
CA PHE A 316 34.61 36.88 -14.47
C PHE A 316 34.36 38.30 -14.96
N SER A 317 33.10 38.75 -15.05
CA SER A 317 32.79 40.14 -15.40
C SER A 317 33.39 41.15 -14.39
N ILE A 318 33.43 40.80 -13.10
CA ILE A 318 34.11 41.59 -12.07
C ILE A 318 35.63 41.56 -12.26
N LEU A 319 36.22 40.38 -12.52
CA LEU A 319 37.67 40.24 -12.70
C LEU A 319 38.21 40.91 -13.97
N LEU A 320 37.40 40.99 -15.03
CA LEU A 320 37.73 41.69 -16.28
C LEU A 320 37.51 43.20 -16.20
N GLY A 321 36.94 43.69 -15.09
CA GLY A 321 36.68 45.12 -14.87
C GLY A 321 35.42 45.64 -15.58
N GLU A 322 34.53 44.75 -16.05
CA GLU A 322 33.25 45.12 -16.65
C GLU A 322 32.20 45.51 -15.58
N LEU A 323 32.33 44.95 -14.37
CA LEU A 323 31.50 45.26 -13.20
C LEU A 323 32.36 45.65 -12.00
N GLU A 324 31.84 46.58 -11.19
CA GLU A 324 32.43 46.91 -9.89
C GLU A 324 32.24 45.76 -8.89
N GLY A 325 33.23 45.53 -8.03
CA GLY A 325 33.16 44.46 -7.02
C GLY A 325 34.48 43.75 -6.70
N LEU A 326 35.58 44.14 -7.34
CA LEU A 326 36.88 43.45 -7.21
C LEU A 326 37.40 43.35 -5.75
N GLU A 327 37.11 44.37 -4.95
CA GLU A 327 37.47 44.48 -3.52
C GLU A 327 36.25 44.23 -2.59
N SER A 328 35.08 43.91 -3.14
CA SER A 328 33.90 43.60 -2.33
C SER A 328 34.01 42.19 -1.76
N THR A 329 33.55 42.01 -0.53
CA THR A 329 33.52 40.71 0.13
C THR A 329 32.52 39.78 -0.55
N PHE A 330 32.81 38.48 -0.62
CA PHE A 330 31.90 37.51 -1.22
C PHE A 330 30.55 37.45 -0.51
N GLU A 331 30.47 37.79 0.79
CA GLU A 331 29.19 37.93 1.50
C GLU A 331 28.23 38.91 0.79
N LYS A 332 28.76 40.02 0.26
CA LYS A 332 27.95 41.01 -0.48
C LYS A 332 27.62 40.55 -1.91
N LEU A 333 28.49 39.75 -2.50
CA LEU A 333 28.33 39.23 -3.87
C LEU A 333 27.49 37.94 -3.92
N ALA A 334 27.15 37.36 -2.76
CA ALA A 334 26.45 36.10 -2.66
C ALA A 334 25.04 36.16 -3.27
N GLN A 335 24.76 35.24 -4.19
CA GLN A 335 23.43 35.04 -4.74
C GLN A 335 22.74 33.88 -4.03
N LYS A 336 21.43 34.02 -3.83
CA LYS A 336 20.61 32.92 -3.29
C LYS A 336 20.41 31.87 -4.39
N PRO A 337 20.52 30.57 -4.07
CA PRO A 337 20.16 29.53 -5.01
C PRO A 337 18.64 29.54 -5.26
N ASN A 338 18.22 29.04 -6.43
CA ASN A 338 16.80 28.91 -6.76
C ASN A 338 16.08 27.92 -5.81
N ASP A 339 16.77 26.86 -5.41
CA ASP A 339 16.29 25.90 -4.40
C ASP A 339 17.49 25.20 -3.71
N ILE A 340 17.21 24.45 -2.66
CA ILE A 340 18.18 23.67 -1.89
C ILE A 340 17.72 22.21 -1.79
N VAL A 341 18.67 21.29 -1.71
CA VAL A 341 18.42 19.85 -1.55
C VAL A 341 18.93 19.39 -0.20
N LEU A 342 18.15 18.63 0.57
CA LEU A 342 18.64 18.01 1.80
C LEU A 342 19.32 16.68 1.49
N ILE A 343 20.40 16.32 2.19
CA ILE A 343 21.17 15.08 1.93
C ILE A 343 20.35 13.78 2.00
N ASN A 344 19.24 13.79 2.74
CA ASN A 344 18.32 12.65 2.91
C ASN A 344 17.03 12.81 2.09
N GLU A 345 16.94 13.81 1.22
CA GLU A 345 15.77 14.03 0.37
C GLU A 345 15.65 12.94 -0.72
N ASN A 346 14.43 12.60 -1.11
CA ASN A 346 14.17 11.65 -2.18
C ASN A 346 14.60 12.24 -3.54
N MET A 347 15.33 11.48 -4.35
CA MET A 347 15.79 11.91 -5.67
C MET A 347 14.67 12.30 -6.65
N GLU A 348 13.46 11.78 -6.48
CA GLU A 348 12.29 12.23 -7.23
C GLU A 348 11.95 13.69 -6.91
N SER A 349 11.96 14.06 -5.62
CA SER A 349 11.77 15.45 -5.17
C SER A 349 12.87 16.36 -5.75
N VAL A 350 14.12 15.90 -5.71
CA VAL A 350 15.27 16.63 -6.27
C VAL A 350 15.08 16.90 -7.77
N MET A 351 14.69 15.88 -8.54
CA MET A 351 14.43 16.04 -9.98
C MET A 351 13.25 16.97 -10.27
N ASN A 352 12.20 16.90 -9.45
CA ASN A 352 11.06 17.82 -9.57
C ASN A 352 11.46 19.27 -9.30
N LYS A 353 12.29 19.53 -8.27
CA LYS A 353 12.85 20.87 -8.01
C LYS A 353 13.67 21.38 -9.19
N MET A 354 14.58 20.55 -9.71
CA MET A 354 15.40 20.91 -10.88
C MET A 354 14.55 21.21 -12.13
N ASN A 355 13.49 20.45 -12.38
CA ASN A 355 12.61 20.66 -13.53
C ASN A 355 11.71 21.89 -13.36
N LYS A 356 11.20 22.12 -12.14
CA LYS A 356 10.32 23.25 -11.84
C LYS A 356 11.05 24.59 -11.96
N GLU A 357 12.26 24.66 -11.43
CA GLU A 357 13.06 25.89 -11.42
C GLU A 357 13.98 26.01 -12.66
N ASP A 358 13.85 25.08 -13.62
CA ASP A 358 14.71 24.91 -14.80
C ASP A 358 16.22 25.03 -14.50
N THR A 359 16.65 24.38 -13.42
CA THR A 359 18.05 24.40 -12.97
C THR A 359 18.75 23.07 -13.21
N TRP A 360 20.03 23.17 -13.59
CA TRP A 360 20.89 22.02 -13.83
C TRP A 360 21.67 21.55 -12.61
N ILE A 361 21.77 22.39 -11.57
CA ILE A 361 22.60 22.13 -10.41
C ILE A 361 21.99 22.78 -9.17
N LEU A 362 21.92 22.04 -8.07
CA LEU A 362 21.38 22.51 -6.79
C LEU A 362 22.36 22.20 -5.65
N PRO A 363 22.52 23.12 -4.68
CA PRO A 363 23.35 22.88 -3.50
C PRO A 363 22.70 21.83 -2.59
N VAL A 364 23.52 20.95 -2.05
CA VAL A 364 23.11 19.92 -1.09
C VAL A 364 23.52 20.33 0.31
N LEU A 365 22.55 20.39 1.21
CA LEU A 365 22.73 20.76 2.61
C LEU A 365 22.49 19.57 3.54
N GLY A 366 23.31 19.51 4.59
CA GLY A 366 23.15 18.58 5.71
C GLY A 366 22.29 19.16 6.83
N LEU A 367 22.43 18.61 8.03
CA LEU A 367 21.86 19.19 9.24
C LEU A 367 22.42 20.59 9.49
N GLU A 368 21.59 21.49 10.01
CA GLU A 368 21.96 22.87 10.36
C GLU A 368 22.57 23.72 9.21
N ASN A 369 22.08 23.53 7.98
CA ASN A 369 22.57 24.22 6.77
C ASN A 369 24.05 24.00 6.46
N LYS A 370 24.63 22.88 6.90
CA LYS A 370 26.01 22.53 6.55
C LYS A 370 26.14 22.24 5.06
N TYR A 371 27.04 22.91 4.36
CA TYR A 371 27.29 22.69 2.94
C TYR A 371 27.94 21.31 2.72
N MET A 372 27.33 20.46 1.89
CA MET A 372 27.84 19.12 1.58
C MET A 372 28.38 18.98 0.16
N GLY A 373 27.97 19.84 -0.76
CA GLY A 373 28.33 19.76 -2.18
C GLY A 373 27.20 20.25 -3.07
N PHE A 374 27.23 19.84 -4.33
CA PHE A 374 26.12 20.04 -5.28
C PHE A 374 25.67 18.72 -5.85
N VAL A 375 24.46 18.72 -6.41
CA VAL A 375 23.95 17.66 -7.26
C VAL A 375 23.61 18.25 -8.63
N SER A 376 24.14 17.66 -9.69
CA SER A 376 23.84 18.06 -11.07
C SER A 376 22.89 17.09 -11.76
N LYS A 377 22.03 17.65 -12.61
CA LYS A 377 21.10 16.89 -13.45
C LYS A 377 21.82 15.84 -14.30
N SER A 378 23.00 16.18 -14.83
CA SER A 378 23.88 15.26 -15.57
C SER A 378 24.32 14.05 -14.73
N SER A 379 24.75 14.28 -13.48
CA SER A 379 25.19 13.20 -12.59
C SER A 379 24.04 12.26 -12.24
N VAL A 380 22.85 12.82 -12.01
CA VAL A 380 21.62 12.04 -11.79
C VAL A 380 21.28 11.19 -13.03
N PHE A 381 21.25 11.79 -14.23
CA PHE A 381 20.97 11.06 -15.47
C PHE A 381 21.99 9.96 -15.77
N ASN A 382 23.28 10.22 -15.57
CA ASN A 382 24.32 9.22 -15.78
C ASN A 382 24.17 8.04 -14.82
N LYS A 383 23.89 8.32 -13.54
CA LYS A 383 23.67 7.28 -12.54
C LYS A 383 22.38 6.49 -12.81
N TYR A 384 21.33 7.19 -13.22
CA TYR A 384 20.04 6.62 -13.62
C TYR A 384 20.20 5.66 -14.81
N ARG A 385 20.91 6.08 -15.88
CA ARG A 385 21.23 5.21 -17.03
C ARG A 385 22.03 3.97 -16.62
N ALA A 386 23.03 4.12 -15.76
CA ALA A 386 23.80 2.98 -15.27
C ALA A 386 22.94 1.97 -14.47
N LEU A 387 21.97 2.47 -13.68
CA LEU A 387 21.04 1.62 -12.94
C LEU A 387 20.02 0.92 -13.86
N LEU A 388 19.54 1.60 -14.90
CA LEU A 388 18.67 1.00 -15.92
C LEU A 388 19.35 -0.14 -16.68
N ILE A 389 20.58 0.07 -17.14
CA ILE A 389 21.37 -0.97 -17.84
C ILE A 389 21.55 -2.19 -16.93
N ARG A 390 21.85 -1.95 -15.65
CA ARG A 390 21.98 -3.04 -14.67
C ARG A 390 20.69 -3.84 -14.50
N GLN A 391 19.52 -3.19 -14.50
CA GLN A 391 18.23 -3.90 -14.43
C GLN A 391 17.91 -4.69 -15.71
N GLY A 392 18.29 -4.16 -16.87
CA GLY A 392 18.13 -4.88 -18.15
C GLY A 392 18.85 -6.24 -18.14
N HIS A 393 20.07 -6.28 -17.61
CA HIS A 393 20.85 -7.52 -17.50
C HIS A 393 20.36 -8.52 -16.42
N TYR A 394 19.44 -8.15 -15.54
CA TYR A 394 18.81 -9.10 -14.59
C TYR A 394 17.52 -9.72 -15.15
N LEU A 395 17.03 -9.21 -16.28
CA LEU A 395 15.80 -9.66 -16.94
C LEU A 395 16.08 -10.54 -18.18
N GLU A 396 17.34 -10.60 -18.61
CA GLU A 396 17.90 -11.63 -19.49
C GLU A 396 18.46 -12.78 -18.64
#